data_AF-A0A2E3NFY4-F1
#
_entry.id   AF-A0A2E3NFY4-F1
#
_cell.length_a   1.000
_cell.length_b   1.000
_cell.length_c   1.000
_cell.angle_alpha   90.00
_cell.angle_beta   90.00
_cell.angle_gamma   90.00
#
_symmetry.space_group_name_H-M   'P 1'
#
loop_
_entity.id
_entity.type
_entity.pdbx_description
1 polymer ?
#
loop_
_entity_poly.entity_id
_entity_poly.type
_entity_poly.pdbx_seq_one_letter_code
_entity_poly.pdbx_strand_id
1 'polypeptide(L)'
;MDGPRRGRTHDGRGDETDPARSKRRRRVSDVLNALAEEPELWHLEDYVEALAEGRRLEGGRYVVTEEEILEFGRRFDPQPMHTDPEAAKEGAFGGLVAPGCLTFAIRNALYNQLPVRPALYAGLGLEEMLLPNPVRPGYVLSLRVEVIEARRSKSRPTTGVVQTRQAVLNEDGKTVLTMDAKMIVRARTEE
;
A
#
# COMPACT_ATOMS: atom_id res chain seq x y z
N MET A 1 -50.85 22.66 -53.11
CA MET A 1 -52.21 22.14 -52.89
C MET A 1 -52.13 21.01 -51.88
N ASP A 2 -52.77 21.25 -50.75
CA ASP A 2 -53.45 20.36 -49.78
C ASP A 2 -53.12 18.85 -49.68
N GLY A 3 -52.95 18.39 -48.42
CA GLY A 3 -53.09 16.98 -48.00
C GLY A 3 -54.57 16.50 -48.00
N PRO A 4 -55.06 15.57 -47.15
CA PRO A 4 -54.43 14.88 -45.98
C PRO A 4 -54.96 13.44 -45.63
N ARG A 5 -54.55 12.90 -44.44
CA ARG A 5 -55.24 11.88 -43.53
C ARG A 5 -55.19 10.37 -43.91
N ARG A 6 -55.21 9.33 -43.02
CA ARG A 6 -55.18 9.11 -41.54
C ARG A 6 -55.11 7.58 -41.22
N GLY A 7 -54.69 7.21 -39.99
CA GLY A 7 -55.16 6.03 -39.21
C GLY A 7 -54.06 5.01 -38.83
N ARG A 8 -53.54 4.91 -37.58
CA ARG A 8 -54.06 4.27 -36.31
C ARG A 8 -54.26 2.74 -36.45
N THR A 9 -53.85 1.81 -35.56
CA THR A 9 -53.50 1.79 -34.11
C THR A 9 -53.02 0.38 -33.66
N HIS A 10 -52.27 0.32 -32.53
CA HIS A 10 -52.22 -0.75 -31.48
C HIS A 10 -51.51 -2.10 -31.82
N ASP A 11 -50.81 -2.84 -30.94
CA ASP A 11 -50.64 -2.91 -29.47
C ASP A 11 -49.45 -3.85 -29.14
N GLY A 12 -48.94 -3.84 -27.89
CA GLY A 12 -48.19 -4.93 -27.24
C GLY A 12 -46.69 -4.66 -27.02
N ARG A 13 -46.27 -4.04 -25.90
CA ARG A 13 -45.95 -4.61 -24.58
C ARG A 13 -44.85 -5.69 -24.55
N GLY A 14 -43.83 -5.42 -23.73
CA GLY A 14 -42.89 -6.39 -23.15
C GLY A 14 -41.46 -5.84 -23.18
N ASP A 15 -40.95 -5.21 -22.11
CA ASP A 15 -40.14 -5.85 -21.05
C ASP A 15 -38.77 -6.33 -21.59
N GLU A 16 -37.59 -6.06 -21.05
CA GLU A 16 -37.13 -5.62 -19.73
C GLU A 16 -35.81 -4.86 -19.95
N THR A 17 -35.62 -3.76 -19.23
CA THR A 17 -34.28 -3.25 -18.95
C THR A 17 -33.58 -4.26 -18.06
N ASP A 18 -32.68 -5.09 -18.61
CA ASP A 18 -31.87 -6.04 -17.86
C ASP A 18 -31.05 -5.29 -16.75
N PRO A 19 -31.37 -5.46 -15.46
CA PRO A 19 -30.67 -4.77 -14.37
C PRO A 19 -29.35 -5.46 -14.00
N ALA A 20 -28.96 -6.57 -14.66
CA ALA A 20 -27.96 -7.49 -14.14
C ALA A 20 -26.52 -7.30 -14.66
N ARG A 21 -26.16 -6.14 -15.22
CA ARG A 21 -24.78 -5.93 -15.74
C ARG A 21 -24.02 -4.70 -15.26
N SER A 22 -24.41 -4.12 -14.13
CA SER A 22 -23.55 -3.20 -13.38
C SER A 22 -22.98 -3.89 -12.14
N LYS A 23 -22.04 -4.83 -12.36
CA LYS A 23 -21.09 -5.16 -11.29
C LYS A 23 -20.19 -3.95 -11.13
N ARG A 24 -20.57 -3.01 -10.27
CA ARG A 24 -19.69 -1.95 -9.76
C ARG A 24 -18.36 -2.62 -9.38
N ARG A 25 -17.31 -2.41 -10.20
CA ARG A 25 -15.93 -2.63 -9.76
C ARG A 25 -15.81 -1.79 -8.49
N ARG A 26 -15.67 -2.43 -7.33
CA ARG A 26 -15.25 -1.72 -6.12
C ARG A 26 -13.97 -0.99 -6.51
N ARG A 27 -13.90 0.32 -6.26
CA ARG A 27 -12.64 1.03 -6.46
C ARG A 27 -11.61 0.37 -5.54
N VAL A 28 -10.34 0.37 -5.91
CA VAL A 28 -9.26 -0.09 -5.01
C VAL A 28 -9.36 0.62 -3.65
N SER A 29 -9.78 1.89 -3.65
CA SER A 29 -10.11 2.66 -2.44
C SER A 29 -11.19 2.03 -1.55
N ASP A 30 -12.19 1.37 -2.14
CA ASP A 30 -13.32 0.78 -1.42
C ASP A 30 -12.96 -0.58 -0.81
N VAL A 31 -11.87 -1.21 -1.27
CA VAL A 31 -11.30 -2.43 -0.67
C VAL A 31 -10.31 -2.07 0.44
N LEU A 32 -9.57 -0.95 0.28
CA LEU A 32 -8.64 -0.46 1.29
C LEU A 32 -9.33 0.14 2.53
N ASN A 33 -10.54 0.69 2.38
CA ASN A 33 -11.28 1.37 3.45
C ASN A 33 -12.26 0.48 4.23
N ALA A 34 -12.38 -0.81 3.91
CA ALA A 34 -13.52 -1.59 4.39
C ALA A 34 -13.36 -2.31 5.74
N LEU A 35 -12.21 -2.25 6.44
CA LEU A 35 -12.02 -3.02 7.69
C LEU A 35 -11.06 -2.39 8.74
N ALA A 36 -10.96 -1.07 8.87
CA ALA A 36 -10.17 -0.51 9.97
C ALA A 36 -10.98 0.50 10.77
N GLU A 37 -11.13 0.23 12.08
CA GLU A 37 -11.32 1.28 13.08
C GLU A 37 -10.28 2.39 12.85
N GLU A 38 -10.62 3.64 13.17
CA GLU A 38 -9.65 4.74 13.11
C GLU A 38 -8.38 4.32 13.85
N PRO A 39 -7.21 4.30 13.19
CA PRO A 39 -6.02 3.71 13.80
C PRO A 39 -5.58 4.54 15.00
N GLU A 40 -5.08 3.86 16.03
CA GLU A 40 -4.60 4.50 17.24
C GLU A 40 -3.42 5.43 16.92
N LEU A 41 -3.47 6.67 17.40
CA LEU A 41 -2.41 7.64 17.18
C LEU A 41 -1.31 7.50 18.24
N TRP A 42 -0.20 6.88 17.85
CA TRP A 42 1.00 6.71 18.68
C TRP A 42 1.79 8.01 18.81
N HIS A 43 1.94 8.45 20.05
CA HIS A 43 2.83 9.51 20.46
C HIS A 43 4.19 8.92 20.85
N LEU A 44 5.18 9.80 21.10
CA LEU A 44 6.53 9.38 21.50
C LEU A 44 6.53 8.32 22.61
N GLU A 45 5.68 8.48 23.62
CA GLU A 45 5.58 7.60 24.79
C GLU A 45 5.26 6.15 24.37
N ASP A 46 4.35 5.97 23.42
CA ASP A 46 3.96 4.64 22.92
C ASP A 46 5.13 3.94 22.21
N TYR A 47 5.96 4.71 21.50
CA TYR A 47 7.18 4.18 20.88
C TYR A 47 8.26 3.84 21.92
N VAL A 48 8.36 4.61 23.01
CA VAL A 48 9.29 4.31 24.11
C VAL A 48 8.89 3.02 24.82
N GLU A 49 7.61 2.83 25.09
CA GLU A 49 7.07 1.61 25.67
C GLU A 49 7.26 0.41 24.72
N ALA A 50 6.87 0.55 23.45
CA ALA A 50 7.08 -0.49 22.44
C ALA A 50 8.56 -0.88 22.30
N LEU A 51 9.49 0.07 22.40
CA LEU A 51 10.93 -0.20 22.39
C LEU A 51 11.35 -0.97 23.64
N ALA A 52 10.88 -0.58 24.84
CA ALA A 52 11.21 -1.24 26.09
C ALA A 52 10.70 -2.68 26.16
N GLU A 53 9.54 -2.95 25.55
CA GLU A 53 8.93 -4.28 25.47
C GLU A 53 9.49 -5.14 24.33
N GLY A 54 10.26 -4.56 23.40
CA GLY A 54 10.65 -5.23 22.16
C GLY A 54 9.46 -5.56 21.26
N ARG A 55 8.39 -4.76 21.32
CA ARG A 55 7.14 -4.98 20.61
C ARG A 55 7.37 -4.84 19.09
N ARG A 56 6.83 -5.80 18.34
CA ARG A 56 6.78 -5.78 16.88
C ARG A 56 5.36 -5.55 16.41
N LEU A 57 5.21 -4.62 15.48
CA LEU A 57 3.97 -4.42 14.75
C LEU A 57 4.03 -5.26 13.49
N GLU A 58 3.04 -6.11 13.30
CA GLU A 58 2.92 -6.95 12.11
C GLU A 58 1.52 -6.80 11.54
N GLY A 59 1.42 -6.80 10.22
CA GLY A 59 0.12 -6.80 9.58
C GLY A 59 0.16 -6.33 8.14
N GLY A 60 -1.06 -6.11 7.65
CA GLY A 60 -1.33 -5.80 6.26
C GLY A 60 -1.24 -7.03 5.36
N ARG A 61 -1.97 -6.95 4.25
CA ARG A 61 -1.94 -7.94 3.18
C ARG A 61 -2.06 -7.23 1.85
N TYR A 62 -1.10 -7.45 0.96
CA TYR A 62 -1.11 -6.86 -0.37
C TYR A 62 -0.81 -7.92 -1.42
N VAL A 63 -1.71 -8.10 -2.39
CA VAL A 63 -1.48 -9.03 -3.51
C VAL A 63 -0.87 -8.23 -4.66
N VAL A 64 0.34 -8.60 -5.06
CA VAL A 64 1.03 -7.96 -6.19
C VAL A 64 0.54 -8.58 -7.49
N THR A 65 0.08 -7.76 -8.41
CA THR A 65 -0.46 -8.17 -9.70
C THR A 65 0.54 -7.95 -10.83
N GLU A 66 0.41 -8.71 -11.91
CA GLU A 66 1.21 -8.45 -13.12
C GLU A 66 0.87 -7.08 -13.73
N GLU A 67 -0.42 -6.72 -13.73
CA GLU A 67 -0.94 -5.47 -14.29
C GLU A 67 -0.29 -4.25 -13.64
N GLU A 68 -0.22 -4.18 -12.31
CA GLU A 68 0.40 -3.04 -11.62
C GLU A 68 1.92 -2.97 -11.83
N ILE A 69 2.60 -4.12 -11.96
CA ILE A 69 4.03 -4.16 -12.27
C ILE A 69 4.26 -3.57 -13.65
N LEU A 70 3.50 -4.00 -14.66
CA LEU A 70 3.60 -3.52 -16.02
C LEU A 70 3.23 -2.04 -16.13
N GLU A 71 2.15 -1.61 -15.47
CA GLU A 71 1.72 -0.22 -15.44
C GLU A 71 2.79 0.68 -14.82
N PHE A 72 3.26 0.32 -13.62
CA PHE A 72 4.28 1.09 -12.91
C PHE A 72 5.61 1.09 -13.68
N GLY A 73 6.05 -0.07 -14.16
CA GLY A 73 7.27 -0.24 -14.94
C GLY A 73 7.26 0.66 -16.17
N ARG A 74 6.20 0.61 -16.98
CA ARG A 74 6.10 1.47 -18.19
C ARG A 74 6.14 2.96 -17.87
N ARG A 75 5.59 3.36 -16.72
CA ARG A 75 5.48 4.76 -16.33
C ARG A 75 6.74 5.32 -15.68
N PHE A 76 7.43 4.52 -14.86
CA PHE A 76 8.46 5.02 -13.95
C PHE A 76 9.81 4.31 -14.06
N ASP A 77 9.85 3.06 -14.53
CA ASP A 77 11.07 2.25 -14.63
C ASP A 77 10.99 1.27 -15.81
N PRO A 78 11.14 1.78 -17.06
CA PRO A 78 10.80 1.04 -18.28
C PRO A 78 11.88 0.03 -18.71
N GLN A 79 12.44 -0.70 -17.75
CA GLN A 79 13.34 -1.81 -18.03
C GLN A 79 12.53 -3.05 -18.48
N PRO A 80 13.06 -3.90 -19.38
CA PRO A 80 12.34 -5.07 -19.88
C PRO A 80 11.84 -6.02 -18.79
N MET A 81 12.63 -6.20 -17.72
CA MET A 81 12.27 -6.99 -16.54
C MET A 81 11.01 -6.52 -15.77
N HIS A 82 10.51 -5.32 -16.09
CA HIS A 82 9.31 -4.71 -15.50
C HIS A 82 8.19 -4.45 -16.52
N THR A 83 8.44 -4.62 -17.82
CA THR A 83 7.52 -4.16 -18.88
C THR A 83 7.19 -5.19 -19.94
N ASP A 84 7.98 -6.25 -20.06
CA ASP A 84 7.82 -7.30 -21.06
C ASP A 84 8.01 -8.69 -20.42
N PRO A 85 6.92 -9.45 -20.21
CA PRO A 85 6.99 -10.79 -19.63
C PRO A 85 7.81 -11.79 -20.44
N GLU A 86 7.85 -11.68 -21.77
CA GLU A 86 8.61 -12.60 -22.62
C GLU A 86 10.10 -12.27 -22.56
N ALA A 87 10.47 -11.00 -22.75
CA ALA A 87 11.87 -10.58 -22.65
C ALA A 87 12.43 -10.83 -21.24
N ALA A 88 11.60 -10.71 -20.19
CA ALA A 88 12.02 -10.95 -18.81
C ALA A 88 12.42 -12.42 -18.54
N LYS A 89 11.90 -13.40 -19.30
CA LYS A 89 12.25 -14.83 -19.16
C LYS A 89 13.72 -15.11 -19.46
N GLU A 90 14.30 -14.35 -20.38
CA GLU A 90 15.70 -14.49 -20.79
C GLU A 90 16.66 -13.70 -19.88
N GLY A 91 16.12 -12.84 -19.00
CA GLY A 91 16.89 -11.98 -18.10
C GLY A 91 17.36 -12.67 -16.82
N ALA A 92 18.13 -11.93 -16.01
CA ALA A 92 18.74 -12.41 -14.77
C ALA A 92 17.74 -12.96 -13.72
N PHE A 93 16.47 -12.56 -13.81
CA PHE A 93 15.41 -13.00 -12.92
C PHE A 93 14.54 -14.12 -13.52
N GLY A 94 14.73 -14.53 -14.79
CA GLY A 94 13.94 -15.62 -15.38
C GLY A 94 12.42 -15.37 -15.42
N GLY A 95 12.00 -14.10 -15.50
CA GLY A 95 10.60 -13.69 -15.53
C GLY A 95 10.39 -12.30 -14.96
N LEU A 96 9.16 -11.78 -15.09
CA LEU A 96 8.79 -10.44 -14.64
C LEU A 96 9.03 -10.28 -13.13
N VAL A 97 9.50 -9.10 -12.72
CA VAL A 97 9.66 -8.70 -11.33
C VAL A 97 9.16 -7.28 -11.11
N ALA A 98 8.72 -6.94 -9.91
CA ALA A 98 8.32 -5.58 -9.58
C ALA A 98 9.54 -4.63 -9.52
N PRO A 99 9.43 -3.38 -9.99
CA PRO A 99 10.41 -2.33 -9.67
C PRO A 99 10.60 -2.18 -8.15
N GLY A 100 11.84 -1.88 -7.73
CA GLY A 100 12.14 -1.64 -6.31
C GLY A 100 11.32 -0.49 -5.71
N CYS A 101 11.10 0.57 -6.50
CA CYS A 101 10.26 1.71 -6.14
C CYS A 101 8.77 1.36 -6.00
N LEU A 102 8.25 0.43 -6.82
CA LEU A 102 6.90 -0.12 -6.61
C LEU A 102 6.84 -0.91 -5.30
N THR A 103 7.86 -1.71 -4.99
CA THR A 103 7.93 -2.45 -3.72
C THR A 103 7.91 -1.50 -2.51
N PHE A 104 8.61 -0.36 -2.58
CA PHE A 104 8.53 0.70 -1.57
C PHE A 104 7.14 1.36 -1.49
N ALA A 105 6.46 1.58 -2.62
CA ALA A 105 5.09 2.10 -2.62
C ALA A 105 4.10 1.12 -1.96
N ILE A 106 4.22 -0.18 -2.27
CA ILE A 106 3.41 -1.24 -1.65
C ILE A 106 3.68 -1.33 -0.15
N ARG A 107 4.94 -1.21 0.29
CA ARG A 107 5.30 -1.09 1.70
C ARG A 107 4.52 0.03 2.39
N ASN A 108 4.37 1.20 1.77
CA ASN A 108 3.57 2.28 2.36
C ASN A 108 2.08 1.94 2.41
N ALA A 109 1.54 1.25 1.40
CA ALA A 109 0.18 0.73 1.45
C ALA A 109 -0.03 -0.28 2.60
N LEU A 110 0.94 -1.15 2.86
CA LEU A 110 0.92 -2.09 3.99
C LEU A 110 1.05 -1.37 5.34
N TYR A 111 1.97 -0.42 5.46
CA TYR A 111 2.11 0.43 6.66
C TYR A 111 0.80 1.16 6.94
N ASN A 112 0.02 1.46 5.88
CA ASN A 112 -1.27 2.09 6.00
C ASN A 112 -2.39 1.22 6.53
N GLN A 113 -2.19 -0.10 6.60
CA GLN A 113 -3.14 -1.06 7.13
C GLN A 113 -2.83 -1.44 8.58
N LEU A 114 -1.75 -0.93 9.17
CA LEU A 114 -1.46 -1.16 10.59
C LEU A 114 -2.51 -0.45 11.46
N PRO A 115 -2.86 -1.02 12.63
CA PRO A 115 -3.86 -0.45 13.54
C PRO A 115 -3.37 0.82 14.26
N VAL A 116 -2.13 1.25 13.99
CA VAL A 116 -1.48 2.37 14.67
C VAL A 116 -0.87 3.33 13.67
N ARG A 117 -0.89 4.63 14.01
CA ARG A 117 -0.28 5.71 13.22
C ARG A 117 0.62 6.57 14.08
N PRO A 118 1.77 7.03 13.56
CA PRO A 118 2.53 8.05 14.26
C PRO A 118 1.71 9.33 14.34
N ALA A 119 1.74 10.00 15.51
CA ALA A 119 1.46 11.41 15.68
C ALA A 119 2.53 12.24 14.95
N LEU A 120 2.60 12.07 13.63
CA LEU A 120 3.73 12.44 12.78
C LEU A 120 3.86 13.96 12.76
N TYR A 121 5.06 14.42 13.10
CA TYR A 121 5.45 15.80 12.87
C TYR A 121 6.16 15.94 11.52
N ALA A 122 7.12 15.07 11.24
CA ALA A 122 7.86 15.04 9.97
C ALA A 122 8.59 13.71 9.78
N GLY A 123 8.75 13.26 8.53
CA GLY A 123 9.74 12.24 8.18
C GLY A 123 11.12 12.88 8.07
N LEU A 124 12.15 12.23 8.61
CA LEU A 124 13.54 12.71 8.52
C LEU A 124 14.33 12.00 7.43
N GLY A 125 14.03 10.75 7.15
CA GLY A 125 14.71 10.00 6.12
C GLY A 125 14.47 8.52 6.19
N LEU A 126 14.99 7.85 5.16
CA LEU A 126 15.04 6.40 5.04
C LEU A 126 16.51 6.01 4.94
N GLU A 127 16.90 5.00 5.69
CA GLU A 127 18.26 4.49 5.81
C GLU A 127 18.27 2.98 5.48
N GLU A 128 19.40 2.44 5.04
CA GLU A 128 19.61 0.99 4.85
C GLU A 128 18.51 0.28 4.03
N MET A 129 18.02 0.93 2.96
CA MET A 129 16.99 0.32 2.10
C MET A 129 17.61 -0.75 1.21
N LEU A 130 17.28 -2.02 1.46
CA LEU A 130 17.75 -3.16 0.69
C LEU A 130 16.58 -3.91 0.05
N LEU A 131 16.83 -4.49 -1.12
CA LEU A 131 15.89 -5.31 -1.88
C LEU A 131 16.48 -6.72 -2.07
N PRO A 132 16.58 -7.52 -1.00
CA PRO A 132 17.34 -8.76 -1.01
C PRO A 132 16.76 -9.81 -1.96
N ASN A 133 15.46 -9.72 -2.29
CA ASN A 133 14.79 -10.68 -3.14
C ASN A 133 13.75 -10.01 -4.06
N PRO A 134 13.62 -10.46 -5.32
CA PRO A 134 12.65 -9.89 -6.25
C PRO A 134 11.22 -10.21 -5.83
N VAL A 135 10.32 -9.24 -6.03
CA VAL A 135 8.88 -9.42 -5.91
C VAL A 135 8.33 -9.87 -7.26
N ARG A 136 7.49 -10.91 -7.27
CA ARG A 136 6.86 -11.48 -8.47
C ARG A 136 5.38 -11.14 -8.54
N PRO A 137 4.77 -11.16 -9.75
CA PRO A 137 3.33 -11.26 -9.88
C PRO A 137 2.77 -12.43 -9.04
N GLY A 138 1.66 -12.21 -8.35
CA GLY A 138 0.98 -13.19 -7.51
C GLY A 138 1.44 -13.23 -6.06
N TYR A 139 2.59 -12.64 -5.72
CA TYR A 139 3.08 -12.63 -4.33
C TYR A 139 2.09 -11.94 -3.39
N VAL A 140 2.01 -12.45 -2.17
CA VAL A 140 1.23 -11.85 -1.08
C VAL A 140 2.20 -11.27 -0.06
N LEU A 141 2.24 -9.95 0.00
CA LEU A 141 3.15 -9.22 0.86
C LEU A 141 2.50 -8.84 2.19
N SER A 142 3.32 -8.87 3.26
CA SER A 142 3.00 -8.41 4.61
C SER A 142 4.14 -7.53 5.15
N LEU A 143 3.86 -6.77 6.22
CA LEU A 143 4.82 -5.85 6.81
C LEU A 143 5.09 -6.21 8.27
N ARG A 144 6.36 -6.13 8.66
CA ARG A 144 6.84 -6.10 10.05
C ARG A 144 7.54 -4.78 10.32
N VAL A 145 7.27 -4.18 11.48
CA VAL A 145 7.89 -2.95 11.97
C VAL A 145 8.36 -3.16 13.41
N GLU A 146 9.60 -2.83 13.68
CA GLU A 146 10.23 -2.86 15.01
C GLU A 146 10.73 -1.47 15.36
N VAL A 147 10.49 -1.02 16.59
CA VAL A 147 11.07 0.25 17.08
C VAL A 147 12.50 -0.03 17.50
N ILE A 148 13.46 0.73 16.98
CA ILE A 148 14.89 0.57 17.31
C ILE A 148 15.50 1.79 18.01
N GLU A 149 14.84 2.94 17.92
CA GLU A 149 15.16 4.14 18.71
C GLU A 149 13.86 4.90 19.00
N ALA A 150 13.71 5.38 20.23
CA ALA A 150 12.67 6.33 20.61
C ALA A 150 13.22 7.26 21.69
N ARG A 151 13.37 8.55 21.38
CA ARG A 151 13.93 9.51 22.32
C ARG A 151 13.31 10.88 22.20
N ARG A 152 13.13 11.55 23.34
CA ARG A 152 12.64 12.93 23.38
C ARG A 152 13.67 13.91 22.80
N SER A 153 13.20 14.93 22.09
CA SER A 153 14.07 16.00 21.59
C SER A 153 14.47 16.93 22.72
N LYS A 154 15.78 17.21 22.84
CA LYS A 154 16.32 18.14 23.85
C LYS A 154 15.97 19.60 23.55
N SER A 155 15.96 19.98 22.27
CA SER A 155 15.68 21.36 21.83
C SER A 155 14.19 21.65 21.66
N ARG A 156 13.36 20.62 21.50
CA ARG A 156 11.90 20.77 21.36
C ARG A 156 11.15 19.67 22.13
N PRO A 157 10.93 19.87 23.43
CA PRO A 157 10.36 18.84 24.31
C PRO A 157 8.99 18.30 23.89
N THR A 158 8.19 19.04 23.11
CA THR A 158 6.89 18.58 22.58
C THR A 158 7.00 17.53 21.46
N THR A 159 8.21 17.10 21.11
CA THR A 159 8.47 16.10 20.06
C THR A 159 9.60 15.15 20.46
N GLY A 160 9.68 14.01 19.78
CA GLY A 160 10.81 13.09 19.84
C GLY A 160 11.21 12.56 18.48
N VAL A 161 12.38 11.94 18.43
CA VAL A 161 12.87 11.20 17.26
C VAL A 161 12.60 9.73 17.51
N VAL A 162 12.00 9.08 16.51
CA VAL A 162 11.78 7.64 16.49
C VAL A 162 12.44 7.06 15.23
N GLN A 163 13.11 5.93 15.40
CA GLN A 163 13.62 5.11 14.29
C GLN A 163 12.98 3.74 14.36
N THR A 164 12.47 3.26 13.22
CA THR A 164 11.87 1.95 13.07
C THR A 164 12.61 1.14 12.03
N ARG A 165 12.83 -0.14 12.29
CA ARG A 165 13.27 -1.12 11.30
C ARG A 165 12.07 -1.82 10.70
N GLN A 166 12.02 -1.88 9.38
CA GLN A 166 10.87 -2.39 8.65
C GLN A 166 11.29 -3.48 7.68
N ALA A 167 10.48 -4.52 7.57
CA ALA A 167 10.68 -5.62 6.65
C ALA A 167 9.36 -5.95 5.94
N VAL A 168 9.39 -6.02 4.61
CA VAL A 168 8.31 -6.57 3.81
C VAL A 168 8.64 -8.01 3.49
N LEU A 169 7.70 -8.91 3.75
CA LEU A 169 7.86 -10.36 3.56
C LEU A 169 6.81 -10.87 2.58
N ASN A 170 7.16 -11.88 1.77
CA ASN A 170 6.18 -12.65 1.00
C ASN A 170 5.49 -13.72 1.88
N GLU A 171 4.61 -14.49 1.28
CA GLU A 171 3.86 -15.58 1.92
C GLU A 171 4.73 -16.70 2.51
N ASP A 172 5.95 -16.88 1.99
CA ASP A 172 6.92 -17.86 2.49
C ASP A 172 7.79 -17.30 3.64
N GLY A 173 7.53 -16.07 4.08
CA GLY A 173 8.35 -15.37 5.08
C GLY A 173 9.68 -14.86 4.55
N LYS A 174 9.88 -14.84 3.22
CA LYS A 174 11.08 -14.33 2.59
C LYS A 174 11.04 -12.81 2.49
N THR A 175 12.05 -12.14 3.05
CA THR A 175 12.16 -10.69 3.01
C THR A 175 12.40 -10.21 1.57
N VAL A 176 11.60 -9.26 1.10
CA VAL A 176 11.74 -8.64 -0.23
C VAL A 176 12.20 -7.19 -0.15
N LEU A 177 11.98 -6.53 0.99
CA LEU A 177 12.47 -5.19 1.28
C LEU A 177 12.82 -5.08 2.76
N THR A 178 13.96 -4.48 3.09
CA THR A 178 14.26 -3.98 4.44
C THR A 178 14.59 -2.50 4.38
N MET A 179 14.29 -1.76 5.44
CA MET A 179 14.71 -0.37 5.58
C MET A 179 14.56 0.11 7.02
N ASP A 180 15.32 1.15 7.37
CA ASP A 180 15.09 1.91 8.58
C ASP A 180 14.41 3.24 8.23
N ALA A 181 13.37 3.62 8.97
CA ALA A 181 12.66 4.88 8.80
C ALA A 181 12.81 5.74 10.06
N LYS A 182 13.32 6.96 9.89
CA LYS A 182 13.51 7.93 10.95
C LYS A 182 12.47 9.05 10.83
N MET A 183 11.80 9.37 11.93
CA MET A 183 10.72 10.34 11.97
C MET A 183 10.75 11.17 13.25
N ILE A 184 10.17 12.37 13.17
CA ILE A 184 9.77 13.16 14.33
C ILE A 184 8.31 12.88 14.62
N VAL A 185 8.01 12.50 15.85
CA VAL A 185 6.65 12.32 16.38
C VAL A 185 6.38 13.28 17.51
N ARG A 186 5.12 13.69 17.66
CA ARG A 186 4.66 14.48 18.80
C ARG A 186 4.76 13.66 20.07
N ALA A 187 5.19 14.31 21.14
CA ALA A 187 5.05 13.76 22.48
C ALA A 187 3.71 14.20 23.07
N ARG A 188 3.13 13.41 23.97
CA ARG A 188 1.99 13.86 24.76
C ARG A 188 2.38 15.11 25.54
N THR A 189 1.54 16.12 25.50
CA THR A 189 1.62 17.27 26.40
C THR A 189 0.92 16.87 27.69
N GLU A 190 1.57 17.03 28.83
CA GLU A 190 0.86 17.10 30.11
C GLU A 190 -0.03 18.36 30.04
N GLU A 191 -1.33 18.21 30.33
CA GLU A 191 -2.22 19.35 30.57
C GLU A 191 -1.95 20.00 31.93
#